data_AF-A0A4R8H0W3-F1
#
_entry.id   AF-A0A4R8H0W3-F1
#
_cell.length_a   1.000
_cell.length_b   1.000
_cell.length_c   1.000
_cell.angle_alpha   90.00
_cell.angle_beta   90.00
_cell.angle_gamma   90.00
#
_symmetry.space_group_name_H-M   'P 1'
#
loop_
_entity.id
_entity.type
_entity.pdbx_description
1 polymer ?
#
loop_
_entity_poly.entity_id
_entity_poly.type
_entity_poly.pdbx_seq_one_letter_code
_entity_poly.pdbx_strand_id
1 'polypeptide(L)' 'MNQISEIEMLIEKYQSKVNDPNLSKFSKLAYANMIRDLELFKKNILES' A
#
# COMPACT_ATOMS: atom_id res chain seq x y z
N MET A 1 10.89 -11.76 9.45
CA MET A 1 9.91 -11.43 8.39
C MET A 1 10.69 -11.09 7.13
N ASN A 2 10.25 -11.51 5.93
CA ASN A 2 10.87 -11.07 4.67
C ASN A 2 10.30 -9.68 4.32
N GLN A 3 11.12 -8.79 3.75
CA GLN A 3 10.72 -7.47 3.27
C GLN A 3 9.45 -7.51 2.40
N ILE A 4 9.30 -8.55 1.56
CA ILE A 4 8.10 -8.74 0.74
C ILE A 4 6.83 -8.90 1.59
N SER A 5 6.90 -9.67 2.67
CA SER A 5 5.75 -9.88 3.57
C SER A 5 5.37 -8.61 4.32
N GLU A 6 6.37 -7.79 4.70
CA GLU A 6 6.11 -6.48 5.33
C GLU A 6 5.41 -5.53 4.37
N ILE A 7 5.82 -5.52 3.10
CA ILE A 7 5.18 -4.72 2.05
C ILE A 7 3.73 -5.17 1.85
N GLU A 8 3.47 -6.47 1.80
CA GLU A 8 2.11 -7.01 1.62
C GLU A 8 1.19 -6.64 2.79
N MET A 9 1.69 -6.70 4.03
CA MET A 9 0.95 -6.25 5.21
C MET A 9 0.61 -4.75 5.14
N LEU A 10 1.54 -3.91 4.66
CA LEU A 10 1.29 -2.47 4.50
C LEU A 10 0.26 -2.19 3.40
N ILE A 11 0.32 -2.90 2.28
CA ILE A 11 -0.67 -2.79 1.20
C ILE A 11 -2.07 -3.14 1.72
N GLU A 12 -2.22 -4.27 2.42
CA GLU A 12 -3.51 -4.68 2.99
C GLU A 12 -4.05 -3.63 3.98
N LYS A 13 -3.18 -3.11 4.85
CA LYS A 13 -3.53 -2.04 5.79
C LYS A 13 -4.01 -0.79 5.08
N TYR A 14 -3.36 -0.36 4.00
CA TYR A 14 -3.76 0.83 3.25
C TYR A 14 -4.99 0.60 2.38
N GLN A 15 -5.19 -0.60 1.83
CA GLN A 15 -6.41 -0.97 1.11
C GLN A 15 -7.63 -0.87 2.04
N SER A 16 -7.50 -1.33 3.29
CA SER A 16 -8.54 -1.15 4.31
C SER A 16 -8.89 0.33 4.52
N LYS A 17 -7.89 1.23 4.51
CA LYS A 17 -8.11 2.69 4.66
C LYS A 17 -8.73 3.34 3.43
N VAL A 18 -8.41 2.88 2.22
CA VAL A 18 -9.05 3.36 0.99
C VAL A 18 -10.55 3.01 0.99
N ASN A 19 -10.89 1.83 1.49
CA ASN A 19 -12.26 1.32 1.53
C ASN A 19 -13.10 1.89 2.70
N ASP A 20 -12.48 2.56 3.68
CA ASP A 20 -13.17 3.15 4.82
C ASP A 20 -14.13 4.28 4.36
N PRO A 21 -15.45 4.16 4.53
CA PRO A 21 -16.41 5.16 4.07
C PRO A 21 -16.29 6.50 4.82
N ASN A 22 -15.73 6.51 6.03
CA ASN A 22 -15.59 7.72 6.86
C ASN A 22 -14.34 8.55 6.51
N LEU A 23 -13.47 7.99 5.67
CA LEU A 23 -12.21 8.60 5.34
C LEU A 23 -12.37 9.66 4.25
N SER A 24 -11.71 10.81 4.41
CA SER A 24 -11.78 11.89 3.42
C SER A 24 -11.25 11.44 2.05
N LYS A 25 -11.77 12.03 0.97
CA LYS A 25 -11.30 11.76 -0.40
C LYS A 25 -9.79 11.99 -0.55
N PHE A 26 -9.26 13.03 0.09
CA PHE A 26 -7.81 13.34 0.07
C PHE A 26 -6.99 12.26 0.77
N SER A 27 -7.45 11.80 1.94
CA SER A 27 -6.77 10.74 2.68
C SER A 27 -6.82 9.40 1.91
N LYS A 28 -7.94 9.08 1.25
CA LYS A 28 -8.05 7.92 0.35
C LYS A 28 -7.06 8.00 -0.81
N LEU A 29 -6.92 9.18 -1.43
CA LEU A 29 -5.96 9.40 -2.51
C LEU A 29 -4.52 9.20 -2.02
N ALA A 30 -4.17 9.69 -0.82
CA ALA A 30 -2.86 9.49 -0.24
C ALA A 30 -2.56 7.99 -0.02
N TYR A 31 -3.50 7.23 0.54
CA TYR A 31 -3.32 5.78 0.71
C TYR A 31 -3.23 5.03 -0.62
N ALA A 32 -4.00 5.43 -1.64
CA ALA A 32 -3.89 4.85 -2.98
C ALA A 32 -2.50 5.07 -3.60
N ASN A 33 -1.92 6.27 -3.43
CA ASN A 33 -0.56 6.55 -3.87
C ASN A 33 0.48 5.71 -3.10
N MET A 34 0.34 5.59 -1.78
CA MET A 34 1.22 4.74 -0.96
C MET A 34 1.18 3.27 -1.38
N ILE A 35 0.00 2.74 -1.72
CA ILE A 35 -0.13 1.36 -2.26
C ILE A 35 0.66 1.24 -3.56
N ARG A 36 0.49 2.18 -4.49
CA ARG A 36 1.20 2.18 -5.77
C ARG A 36 2.72 2.20 -5.58
N ASP A 37 3.22 3.03 -4.66
CA ASP A 37 4.66 3.11 -4.39
C ASP A 37 5.20 1.81 -3.78
N LEU A 38 4.42 1.17 -2.89
CA LEU A 38 4.75 -0.13 -2.31
C LEU A 38 4.76 -1.26 -3.35
N GLU A 39 3.82 -1.26 -4.30
CA GLU A 39 3.80 -2.23 -5.40
C GLU A 39 5.02 -2.08 -6.32
N LEU A 40 5.40 -0.83 -6.63
CA LEU A 40 6.63 -0.54 -7.39
C LEU A 40 7.88 -1.00 -6.64
N PHE A 41 7.94 -0.72 -5.33
CA PHE A 41 9.06 -1.17 -4.49
C PHE A 41 9.15 -2.69 -4.42
N LYS A 42 8.00 -3.39 -4.24
CA LYS A 42 7.93 -4.86 -4.26
C LYS A 42 8.45 -5.43 -5.57
N LYS A 43 8.03 -4.84 -6.69
CA LYS A 43 8.47 -5.24 -8.03
C LYS A 43 9.98 -5.09 -8.18
N ASN A 44 10.55 -3.96 -7.77
CA ASN A 44 11.99 -3.73 -7.84
C ASN A 44 12.79 -4.76 -7.01
N ILE A 45 12.31 -5.16 -5.83
CA ILE A 45 12.97 -6.20 -5.01
C ILE A 45 12.92 -7.56 -5.71
N LEU A 46 11.81 -7.91 -6.34
CA LEU A 46 11.65 -9.20 -7.02
C LEU A 46 12.46 -9.29 -8.33
N GLU A 47 12.71 -8.14 -8.96
CA GLU A 47 13.51 -8.03 -10.18
C GLU A 47 15.01 -7.81 -9.91
N SER A 48 15.41 -7.60 -8.65
CA SER A 48 16.81 -7.47 -8.20
C SER A 48 17.43 -8.82 -7.86
#